data_AF-A0A1A8MEE2-F1
#
_entry.id   AF-A0A1A8MEE2-F1
#
_cell.length_a   1.000
_cell.length_b   1.000
_cell.length_c   1.000
_cell.angle_alpha   90.00
_cell.angle_beta   90.00
_cell.angle_gamma   90.00
#
_symmetry.space_group_name_H-M   'P 1'
#
loop_
_entity.id
_entity.type
_entity.pdbx_description
1 polymer ?
#
loop_
_entity_poly.entity_id
_entity_poly.type
_entity_poly.pdbx_seq_one_letter_code
_entity_poly.pdbx_strand_id
1 'polypeptide(L)'
;MASDDGLAALGADGASAAAHALSLPAEAYGNDPRLEVMWAMKAYNHAEVYFNLISSVDPKFLKLTKLDDNIYSSFRETFKELDVKQLKEDDLKSEQAKERWRLFCNQFEGLVEDFNYGTLLRLDCEKDYSEENTIFATRVQFFAIEIARNREGYNDTVHRSKNPKS
;
A
#
# COMPACT_ATOMS: atom_id res chain seq x y z
N MET A 1 -24.74 -8.90 -35.05
CA MET A 1 -24.57 -10.33 -34.70
C MET A 1 -23.09 -10.60 -34.57
N ALA A 2 -22.67 -11.08 -33.39
CA ALA A 2 -21.38 -11.68 -32.99
C ALA A 2 -20.12 -10.82 -33.23
N SER A 3 -19.17 -10.70 -32.31
CA SER A 3 -18.73 -11.53 -31.16
C SER A 3 -17.81 -10.62 -30.33
N ASP A 4 -18.02 -10.30 -29.05
CA ASP A 4 -17.93 -11.15 -27.85
C ASP A 4 -16.84 -12.24 -27.96
N ASP A 5 -15.57 -11.85 -27.82
CA ASP A 5 -14.47 -12.78 -27.49
C ASP A 5 -13.16 -12.05 -27.08
N GLY A 6 -13.26 -11.01 -26.23
CA GLY A 6 -12.10 -10.31 -25.69
C GLY A 6 -11.68 -10.75 -24.27
N LEU A 7 -12.57 -11.45 -23.57
CA LEU A 7 -12.47 -11.71 -22.12
C LEU A 7 -12.04 -13.15 -21.77
N ALA A 8 -11.94 -14.05 -22.76
CA ALA A 8 -11.64 -15.47 -22.53
C ALA A 8 -10.16 -15.86 -22.58
N ALA A 9 -9.23 -14.92 -22.85
CA ALA A 9 -7.82 -15.23 -23.11
C ALA A 9 -6.85 -14.97 -21.94
N LEU A 10 -7.33 -14.86 -20.69
CA LEU A 10 -6.46 -14.84 -19.51
C LEU A 10 -6.44 -16.22 -18.86
N GLY A 11 -5.82 -17.17 -19.57
CA GLY A 11 -5.38 -18.43 -18.97
C GLY A 11 -4.28 -18.21 -17.92
N ALA A 12 -3.85 -19.29 -17.26
CA ALA A 12 -2.77 -19.25 -16.25
C ALA A 12 -1.49 -18.54 -16.74
N ASP A 13 -1.23 -18.60 -18.06
CA ASP A 13 -0.09 -17.93 -18.70
C ASP A 13 -0.20 -16.39 -18.71
N GLY A 14 -1.42 -15.84 -18.84
CA GLY A 14 -1.66 -14.40 -18.78
C GLY A 14 -1.49 -13.85 -17.37
N ALA A 15 -1.90 -14.62 -16.35
CA ALA A 15 -1.66 -14.29 -14.95
C ALA A 15 -0.17 -14.36 -14.59
N SER A 16 0.57 -15.34 -15.13
CA SER A 16 2.02 -15.47 -14.92
C SER A 16 2.81 -14.35 -15.64
N ALA A 17 2.40 -13.97 -16.85
CA ALA A 17 3.00 -12.86 -17.58
C ALA A 17 2.75 -11.52 -16.88
N ALA A 18 1.54 -11.31 -16.34
CA ALA A 18 1.23 -10.14 -15.52
C ALA A 18 2.04 -10.13 -14.23
N ALA A 19 2.14 -11.25 -13.51
CA ALA A 19 2.94 -11.35 -12.28
C ALA A 19 4.43 -11.03 -12.53
N HIS A 20 5.01 -11.58 -13.60
CA HIS A 20 6.39 -11.32 -14.00
C HIS A 20 6.60 -9.87 -14.49
N ALA A 21 5.60 -9.27 -15.14
CA ALA A 21 5.70 -7.88 -15.60
C ALA A 21 5.67 -6.86 -14.45
N LEU A 22 5.11 -7.26 -13.31
CA LEU A 22 5.01 -6.43 -12.12
C LEU A 22 6.24 -6.54 -11.19
N SER A 23 7.18 -7.47 -11.48
CA SER A 23 8.36 -7.75 -10.66
C SER A 23 9.68 -7.21 -11.24
N LEU A 24 9.67 -6.61 -12.43
CA LEU A 24 10.87 -6.03 -13.05
C LEU A 24 10.97 -4.51 -12.77
N PRO A 25 12.19 -3.93 -12.83
CA PRO A 25 12.40 -2.50 -12.62
C PRO A 25 11.58 -1.65 -13.58
N ALA A 26 11.06 -0.51 -13.10
CA ALA A 26 10.20 0.39 -13.87
C ALA A 26 10.86 0.87 -15.18
N GLU A 27 12.20 0.90 -15.23
CA GLU A 27 13.01 1.29 -16.38
C GLU A 27 12.93 0.30 -17.55
N ALA A 28 12.52 -0.95 -17.32
CA ALA A 28 12.37 -1.97 -18.37
C ALA A 28 11.06 -1.84 -19.16
N TYR A 29 10.09 -1.10 -18.62
CA TYR A 29 8.83 -0.82 -19.25
C TYR A 29 8.79 0.64 -19.66
N GLY A 30 9.14 0.93 -20.91
CA GLY A 30 8.80 2.24 -21.50
C GLY A 30 7.31 2.52 -21.25
N ASN A 31 6.97 3.77 -20.93
CA ASN A 31 5.66 4.26 -20.47
C ASN A 31 4.45 3.66 -21.23
N ASP A 32 4.09 2.40 -20.95
CA ASP A 32 3.02 1.65 -21.62
C ASP A 32 1.74 1.90 -20.82
N PRO A 33 0.74 2.61 -21.38
CA PRO A 33 -0.50 2.92 -20.68
C PRO A 33 -1.22 1.68 -20.14
N ARG A 34 -1.02 0.51 -20.77
CA ARG A 34 -1.64 -0.74 -20.30
C ARG A 34 -1.00 -1.24 -19.01
N LEU A 35 0.31 -1.03 -18.84
CA LEU A 35 1.00 -1.40 -17.61
C LEU A 35 0.60 -0.47 -16.46
N GLU A 36 0.47 0.83 -16.74
CA GLU A 36 -0.04 1.80 -15.75
C GLU A 36 -1.45 1.43 -15.27
N VAL A 37 -2.34 1.02 -16.18
CA VAL A 37 -3.68 0.52 -15.83
C VAL A 37 -3.61 -0.74 -14.96
N MET A 38 -2.76 -1.70 -15.30
CA MET A 38 -2.59 -2.92 -14.49
C MET A 38 -2.04 -2.60 -13.09
N TRP A 39 -1.09 -1.68 -12.98
CA TRP A 39 -0.58 -1.19 -11.69
C TRP A 39 -1.68 -0.52 -10.87
N ALA A 40 -2.48 0.37 -11.48
CA ALA A 40 -3.58 1.04 -10.81
C ALA A 40 -4.64 0.04 -10.31
N MET A 41 -5.03 -0.94 -11.13
CA MET A 41 -5.98 -1.99 -10.74
C MET A 41 -5.47 -2.82 -9.57
N LYS A 42 -4.20 -3.23 -9.60
CA LYS A 42 -3.61 -4.05 -8.52
C LYS A 42 -3.43 -3.23 -7.23
N ALA A 43 -3.06 -1.95 -7.32
CA ALA A 43 -2.98 -1.06 -6.17
C ALA A 43 -4.36 -0.80 -5.54
N TYR A 44 -5.41 -0.66 -6.37
CA TYR A 44 -6.79 -0.54 -5.91
C TYR A 44 -7.28 -1.83 -5.22
N ASN A 45 -7.08 -2.99 -5.83
CA ASN A 45 -7.42 -4.28 -5.21
C ASN A 45 -6.71 -4.48 -3.87
N HIS A 46 -5.43 -4.09 -3.76
CA HIS A 46 -4.69 -4.12 -2.51
C HIS A 46 -5.34 -3.22 -1.44
N ALA A 47 -5.74 -2.00 -1.81
CA ALA A 47 -6.42 -1.06 -0.93
C ALA A 47 -7.74 -1.62 -0.39
N GLU A 48 -8.57 -2.20 -1.27
CA GLU A 48 -9.84 -2.82 -0.88
C GLU A 48 -9.64 -4.01 0.06
N VAL A 49 -8.72 -4.92 -0.27
CA VAL A 49 -8.42 -6.08 0.57
C VAL A 49 -7.94 -5.65 1.96
N TYR A 50 -7.03 -4.67 2.00
CA TYR A 50 -6.53 -4.16 3.27
C TYR A 50 -7.64 -3.47 4.08
N PHE A 51 -8.45 -2.64 3.45
CA PHE A 51 -9.56 -1.95 4.12
C PHE A 51 -10.58 -2.94 4.70
N ASN A 52 -10.89 -4.00 3.96
CA ASN A 52 -11.74 -5.10 4.45
C ASN A 52 -11.12 -5.83 5.64
N LEU A 53 -9.79 -5.99 5.66
CA LEU A 53 -9.09 -6.64 6.76
C LEU A 53 -9.20 -5.82 8.05
N ILE A 54 -8.83 -4.54 8.03
CA ILE A 54 -8.89 -3.66 9.21
C ILE A 54 -10.32 -3.36 9.69
N SER A 55 -11.31 -3.50 8.81
CA SER A 55 -12.72 -3.36 9.20
C SER A 55 -13.26 -4.64 9.84
N SER A 56 -12.80 -5.82 9.41
CA SER A 56 -13.35 -7.11 9.84
C SER A 56 -12.70 -7.68 11.11
N VAL A 57 -11.43 -7.39 11.34
CA VAL A 57 -10.69 -7.90 12.52
C VAL A 57 -10.00 -6.76 13.26
N ASP A 58 -9.74 -6.94 14.55
CA ASP A 58 -9.05 -5.94 15.37
C ASP A 58 -7.64 -5.67 14.78
N PRO A 59 -7.36 -4.42 14.32
CA PRO A 59 -6.12 -4.08 13.64
C PRO A 59 -4.86 -4.35 14.47
N LYS A 60 -4.93 -4.35 15.81
CA LYS A 60 -3.78 -4.58 16.69
C LYS A 60 -3.18 -5.98 16.56
N PHE A 61 -3.97 -6.95 16.11
CA PHE A 61 -3.51 -8.32 15.90
C PHE A 61 -3.06 -8.60 14.47
N LEU A 62 -3.21 -7.63 13.56
CA LEU A 62 -2.79 -7.78 12.18
C LEU A 62 -1.26 -7.70 12.06
N LYS A 63 -0.69 -8.71 11.39
CA LYS A 63 0.70 -8.71 10.94
C LYS A 63 0.72 -8.55 9.43
N LEU A 64 1.29 -7.46 8.92
CA LEU A 64 1.32 -7.16 7.49
C LEU A 64 2.51 -7.83 6.79
N THR A 65 3.60 -8.01 7.52
CA THR A 65 4.79 -8.74 7.10
C THR A 65 5.49 -9.39 8.29
N LYS A 66 6.42 -10.31 8.01
CA LYS A 66 7.28 -10.94 9.02
C LYS A 66 8.21 -9.93 9.72
N LEU A 67 8.41 -8.77 9.10
CA LEU A 67 9.32 -7.72 9.56
C LEU A 67 8.61 -6.56 10.27
N ASP A 68 7.34 -6.73 10.66
CA ASP A 68 6.54 -5.62 11.22
C ASP A 68 7.22 -4.91 12.39
N ASP A 69 7.85 -5.68 13.29
CA ASP A 69 8.54 -5.12 14.46
C ASP A 69 9.75 -4.28 14.04
N ASN A 70 10.56 -4.76 13.11
CA ASN A 70 11.73 -4.04 12.60
C ASN A 70 11.32 -2.78 11.82
N ILE A 71 10.29 -2.89 10.98
CA ILE A 71 9.76 -1.76 10.21
C ILE A 71 9.23 -0.69 11.16
N TYR A 72 8.42 -1.06 12.15
CA TYR A 72 7.86 -0.11 13.11
C TYR A 72 8.94 0.61 13.92
N SER A 73 9.92 -0.14 14.45
CA SER A 73 11.04 0.45 15.19
C SER A 73 11.85 1.41 14.34
N SER A 74 12.30 1.00 13.15
CA SER A 74 13.06 1.88 12.24
C SER A 74 12.22 3.09 11.80
N PHE A 75 10.92 2.90 11.55
CA PHE A 75 10.01 3.98 11.19
C PHE A 75 9.90 5.03 12.28
N ARG A 76 9.68 4.62 13.54
CA ARG A 76 9.57 5.56 14.67
C ARG A 76 10.92 6.15 15.09
N GLU A 77 12.04 5.51 14.79
CA GLU A 77 13.36 6.15 14.91
C GLU A 77 13.58 7.23 13.85
N THR A 78 13.17 6.96 12.60
CA THR A 78 13.39 7.84 11.46
C THR A 78 12.37 8.98 11.40
N PHE A 79 11.11 8.73 11.74
CA PHE A 79 9.96 9.64 11.61
C PHE A 79 9.24 9.80 12.96
N LYS A 80 10.00 10.25 13.97
CA LYS A 80 9.54 10.40 15.36
C LYS A 80 8.25 11.21 15.52
N GLU A 81 8.14 12.30 14.77
CA GLU A 81 7.07 13.29 14.91
C GLU A 81 6.03 13.22 13.79
N LEU A 82 6.14 12.25 12.88
CA LEU A 82 5.19 12.13 11.78
C LEU A 82 3.83 11.70 12.32
N ASP A 83 2.81 12.52 12.05
CA ASP A 83 1.43 12.21 12.38
C ASP A 83 0.88 11.18 11.38
N VAL A 84 0.81 9.92 11.82
CA VAL A 84 0.28 8.84 11.01
C VAL A 84 -1.25 8.84 10.95
N LYS A 85 -1.94 9.58 11.83
CA LYS A 85 -3.40 9.67 11.80
C LYS A 85 -3.86 10.49 10.59
N GLN A 86 -3.28 11.68 10.42
CA GLN A 86 -3.58 12.61 9.33
C GLN A 86 -2.29 13.05 8.64
N LEU A 87 -1.97 12.37 7.55
CA LEU A 87 -0.82 12.68 6.72
C LEU A 87 -1.12 13.87 5.81
N LYS A 88 -0.11 14.71 5.61
CA LYS A 88 -0.13 15.73 4.56
C LYS A 88 0.60 15.21 3.34
N GLU A 89 0.18 15.65 2.15
CA GLU A 89 0.86 15.26 0.91
C GLU A 89 2.37 15.61 0.95
N ASP A 90 2.73 16.75 1.55
CA ASP A 90 4.11 17.21 1.67
C ASP A 90 4.98 16.30 2.54
N ASP A 91 4.39 15.56 3.48
CA ASP A 91 5.11 14.57 4.32
C ASP A 91 5.61 13.37 3.50
N LEU A 92 5.10 13.21 2.28
CA LEU A 92 5.40 12.11 1.37
C LEU A 92 6.02 12.59 0.05
N LYS A 93 5.61 13.77 -0.45
CA LYS A 93 5.94 14.27 -1.79
C LYS A 93 6.95 15.42 -1.81
N SER A 94 7.21 16.11 -0.71
CA SER A 94 8.25 17.14 -0.69
C SER A 94 9.62 16.53 -1.03
N GLU A 95 10.53 17.30 -1.62
CA GLU A 95 11.85 16.77 -2.02
C GLU A 95 12.62 16.20 -0.83
N GLN A 96 12.55 16.86 0.32
CA GLN A 96 13.14 16.39 1.57
C GLN A 96 12.47 15.10 2.07
N ALA A 97 11.13 15.02 2.00
CA ALA A 97 10.41 13.81 2.37
C ALA A 97 10.77 12.64 1.44
N LYS A 98 10.83 12.86 0.12
CA LYS A 98 11.21 11.83 -0.86
C LYS A 98 12.59 11.26 -0.58
N GLU A 99 13.58 12.10 -0.31
CA GLU A 99 14.94 11.65 0.01
C GLU A 99 14.95 10.80 1.30
N ARG A 100 14.25 11.27 2.34
CA ARG A 100 14.17 10.58 3.63
C ARG A 100 13.43 9.24 3.52
N TRP A 101 12.32 9.20 2.80
CA TRP A 101 11.57 7.98 2.51
C TRP A 101 12.36 7.01 1.64
N ARG A 102 13.12 7.50 0.65
CA ARG A 102 13.99 6.65 -0.18
C ARG A 102 15.04 5.96 0.66
N LEU A 103 15.74 6.72 1.52
CA LEU A 103 16.74 6.16 2.43
C LEU A 103 16.13 5.12 3.38
N PHE A 104 14.95 5.40 3.94
CA PHE A 104 14.22 4.47 4.79
C PHE A 104 13.81 3.20 4.05
N CYS A 105 13.17 3.32 2.88
CA CYS A 105 12.66 2.16 2.12
C CYS A 105 13.78 1.22 1.68
N ASN A 106 14.93 1.77 1.28
CA ASN A 106 16.07 0.99 0.83
C ASN A 106 16.71 0.14 1.94
N GLN A 107 16.44 0.41 3.23
CA GLN A 107 16.87 -0.47 4.33
C GLN A 107 16.21 -1.86 4.26
N PHE A 108 15.08 -1.96 3.55
CA PHE A 108 14.30 -3.18 3.41
C PHE A 108 14.41 -3.81 2.03
N GLU A 109 15.28 -3.29 1.16
CA GLU A 109 15.59 -3.89 -0.13
C GLU A 109 16.18 -5.29 0.06
N GLY A 110 15.60 -6.29 -0.63
CA GLY A 110 15.96 -7.70 -0.46
C GLY A 110 15.45 -8.36 0.83
N LEU A 111 14.85 -7.60 1.75
CA LEU A 111 14.25 -8.12 2.99
C LEU A 111 12.72 -8.19 2.90
N VAL A 112 12.10 -7.20 2.26
CA VAL A 112 10.67 -7.16 1.95
C VAL A 112 10.50 -7.50 0.47
N GLU A 113 9.65 -8.50 0.19
CA GLU A 113 9.29 -8.86 -1.18
C GLU A 113 8.57 -7.69 -1.86
N ASP A 114 8.99 -7.37 -3.09
CA ASP A 114 8.59 -6.19 -3.86
C ASP A 114 8.52 -4.91 -3.01
N PHE A 115 9.58 -4.62 -2.26
CA PHE A 115 9.63 -3.50 -1.30
C PHE A 115 9.21 -2.14 -1.89
N ASN A 116 9.47 -1.92 -3.18
CA ASN A 116 9.17 -0.70 -3.93
C ASN A 116 7.86 -0.78 -4.74
N TYR A 117 7.09 -1.86 -4.62
CA TYR A 117 5.83 -2.04 -5.33
C TYR A 117 4.82 -0.94 -5.00
N GLY A 118 4.12 -0.44 -6.02
CA GLY A 118 3.16 0.64 -5.89
C GLY A 118 1.85 0.23 -5.20
N THR A 119 1.45 0.97 -4.18
CA THR A 119 0.23 0.75 -3.38
C THR A 119 -0.51 2.07 -3.16
N LEU A 120 -1.73 1.98 -2.61
CA LEU A 120 -2.51 3.15 -2.20
C LEU A 120 -2.56 3.25 -0.68
N LEU A 121 -2.37 4.46 -0.18
CA LEU A 121 -2.39 4.80 1.23
C LEU A 121 -3.43 5.88 1.51
N ARG A 122 -4.10 5.79 2.66
CA ARG A 122 -5.05 6.82 3.10
C ARG A 122 -4.33 7.99 3.76
N LEU A 123 -4.68 9.22 3.43
CA LEU A 123 -4.14 10.42 4.08
C LEU A 123 -4.69 10.54 5.52
N ASP A 124 -6.01 10.50 5.66
CA ASP A 124 -6.72 10.37 6.93
C ASP A 124 -7.17 8.92 7.12
N CYS A 125 -6.64 8.26 8.16
CA CYS A 125 -6.92 6.85 8.45
C CYS A 125 -8.36 6.58 8.92
N GLU A 126 -9.09 7.61 9.34
CA GLU A 126 -10.48 7.48 9.81
C GLU A 126 -11.48 7.46 8.65
N LYS A 127 -11.05 7.84 7.45
CA LYS A 127 -11.88 7.91 6.24
C LYS A 127 -11.64 6.70 5.33
N ASP A 128 -12.58 6.50 4.40
CA ASP A 128 -12.47 5.49 3.34
C ASP A 128 -11.45 5.94 2.26
N TYR A 129 -11.09 5.03 1.36
CA TYR A 129 -10.33 5.39 0.16
C TYR A 129 -11.21 6.23 -0.77
N SER A 130 -10.78 7.45 -1.07
CA SER A 130 -11.37 8.37 -2.04
C SER A 130 -10.28 9.11 -2.80
N GLU A 131 -10.61 9.76 -3.92
CA GLU A 131 -9.62 10.52 -4.71
C GLU A 131 -8.88 11.57 -3.86
N GLU A 132 -9.59 12.28 -2.98
CA GLU A 132 -9.04 13.31 -2.09
C GLU A 132 -8.32 12.76 -0.85
N ASN A 133 -8.59 11.51 -0.46
CA ASN A 133 -8.02 10.88 0.74
C ASN A 133 -6.99 9.80 0.42
N THR A 134 -6.57 9.67 -0.84
CA THR A 134 -5.69 8.59 -1.27
C THR A 134 -4.41 9.14 -1.90
N ILE A 135 -3.29 8.54 -1.55
CA ILE A 135 -1.98 8.87 -2.11
C ILE A 135 -1.27 7.60 -2.54
N PHE A 136 -0.50 7.68 -3.62
CA PHE A 136 0.40 6.62 -4.03
C PHE A 136 1.56 6.49 -3.04
N ALA A 137 1.86 5.26 -2.63
CA ALA A 137 2.95 4.94 -1.72
C ALA A 137 3.62 3.62 -2.13
N THR A 138 4.91 3.45 -1.88
CA THR A 138 5.55 2.14 -2.03
C THR A 138 5.06 1.18 -0.94
N ARG A 139 5.21 -0.13 -1.17
CA ARG A 139 4.83 -1.17 -0.21
C ARG A 139 5.49 -0.96 1.17
N VAL A 140 6.76 -0.58 1.22
CA VAL A 140 7.43 -0.30 2.50
C VAL A 140 6.89 0.97 3.17
N GLN A 141 6.60 2.04 2.41
CA GLN A 141 5.94 3.23 2.97
C GLN A 141 4.57 2.87 3.56
N PHE A 142 3.78 2.09 2.81
CA PHE A 142 2.49 1.60 3.25
C PHE A 142 2.60 0.79 4.53
N PHE A 143 3.51 -0.20 4.59
CA PHE A 143 3.72 -0.99 5.80
C PHE A 143 4.13 -0.13 6.98
N ALA A 144 5.12 0.76 6.82
CA ALA A 144 5.57 1.61 7.92
C ALA A 144 4.43 2.40 8.56
N ILE A 145 3.58 3.01 7.73
CA ILE A 145 2.48 3.86 8.18
C ILE A 145 1.33 3.01 8.74
N GLU A 146 0.90 1.97 8.03
CA GLU A 146 -0.24 1.16 8.45
C GLU A 146 0.06 0.26 9.65
N ILE A 147 1.30 -0.22 9.80
CA ILE A 147 1.73 -0.92 11.03
C ILE A 147 1.68 0.06 12.21
N ALA A 148 2.15 1.30 12.03
CA ALA A 148 2.08 2.32 13.07
C ALA A 148 0.62 2.63 13.44
N ARG A 149 -0.26 2.84 12.44
CA ARG A 149 -1.70 3.05 12.65
C ARG A 149 -2.38 1.91 13.40
N ASN A 150 -2.04 0.67 13.07
CA ASN A 150 -2.56 -0.53 13.73
C ASN A 150 -2.10 -0.60 15.19
N ARG A 151 -0.79 -0.45 15.45
CA ARG A 151 -0.21 -0.55 16.80
C ARG A 151 -0.64 0.58 17.72
N GLU A 152 -0.76 1.78 17.19
CA GLU A 152 -1.10 2.99 17.93
C GLU A 152 -2.62 3.19 18.06
N GLY A 153 -3.42 2.31 17.45
CA GLY A 153 -4.87 2.26 17.61
C GLY A 153 -5.64 3.27 16.75
N TYR A 154 -4.99 3.90 15.78
CA TYR A 154 -5.64 4.85 14.87
C TYR A 154 -6.61 4.15 13.90
N ASN A 155 -6.29 2.93 13.45
CA ASN A 155 -7.18 2.15 12.60
C ASN A 155 -8.35 1.50 13.36
N ASP A 156 -8.33 1.49 14.70
CA ASP A 156 -9.43 0.92 15.49
C ASP A 156 -10.77 1.62 15.21
N THR A 157 -10.75 2.89 14.80
CA THR A 157 -11.95 3.65 14.41
C THR A 157 -12.66 3.00 13.22
N VAL A 158 -11.91 2.49 12.24
CA VAL A 158 -12.48 1.78 11.07
C VAL A 158 -13.13 0.47 11.53
N HIS A 159 -12.44 -0.31 12.36
CA HIS A 159 -12.98 -1.56 12.91
C HIS A 159 -14.27 -1.34 13.71
N ARG A 160 -14.26 -0.37 14.64
CA ARG A 160 -15.42 -0.05 15.50
C ARG A 160 -16.61 0.49 14.73
N SER A 161 -16.38 1.31 13.71
CA SER A 161 -17.47 1.89 12.92
C SER A 161 -18.24 0.82 12.13
N LYS A 162 -17.55 -0.25 11.70
CA LYS A 162 -18.14 -1.38 10.98
C LYS A 162 -18.66 -2.48 11.93
N ASN A 163 -18.15 -2.56 13.16
CA ASN A 163 -18.57 -3.50 14.19
C ASN A 163 -19.01 -2.79 15.50
N PRO A 164 -20.16 -2.08 15.51
CA PRO A 164 -20.61 -1.29 16.67
C PRO A 164 -21.05 -2.12 17.89
N LYS A 165 -20.82 -3.45 17.90
CA LYS A 165 -21.30 -4.39 18.92
C LYS A 165 -20.19 -5.27 19.54
N SER A 166 -18.92 -5.00 19.26
CA SER A 166 -17.78 -5.73 19.85
C SER A 166 -17.26 -5.10 21.13
#